data_AF-A0A944LG45-F1
#
_entry.id   AF-A0A944LG45-F1
#
_cell.length_a   1.000
_cell.length_b   1.000
_cell.length_c   1.000
_cell.angle_alpha   90.00
_cell.angle_beta   90.00
_cell.angle_gamma   90.00
#
_symmetry.space_group_name_H-M   'P 1'
#
loop_
_entity.id
_entity.type
_entity.pdbx_description
1 polymer ?
#
loop_
_entity_poly.entity_id
_entity_poly.type
_entity_poly.pdbx_seq_one_letter_code
_entity_poly.pdbx_strand_id
1 'polypeptide(L)'
;MSFSYPAAWTVRVVQAPYLDEAGRRASREAILADAAGNDLVSITSGMYGDGAAGPVVRTVLDAEPVPGLVNTAGEQAAFGFIADEVSGYWHFSMGIRRGEEFSPGFASSGSPQFLLPNGALVARVIFEDVAFPSLDAAKAWMRTGQYAQLRALLLSVRYV
;
A
#
# COMPACT_ATOMS: atom_id res chain seq x y z
N MET A 1 -5.93 14.15 -4.12
CA MET A 1 -6.01 12.66 -3.96
C MET A 1 -7.40 12.26 -3.49
N SER A 2 -7.94 11.17 -4.05
CA SER A 2 -9.29 10.65 -3.74
C SER A 2 -9.33 9.12 -3.84
N PHE A 3 -10.25 8.48 -3.12
CA PHE A 3 -10.50 7.03 -3.15
C PHE A 3 -11.92 6.72 -2.65
N SER A 4 -12.42 5.53 -2.96
CA SER A 4 -13.71 5.00 -2.47
C SER A 4 -13.48 4.00 -1.34
N TYR A 5 -14.40 3.97 -0.37
CA TYR A 5 -14.35 3.06 0.77
C TYR A 5 -15.77 2.65 1.20
N PRO A 6 -15.96 1.49 1.87
CA PRO A 6 -17.25 1.08 2.39
C PRO A 6 -17.88 2.13 3.31
N ALA A 7 -19.19 2.37 3.20
CA ALA A 7 -19.88 3.41 3.97
C ALA A 7 -19.80 3.24 5.50
N ALA A 8 -19.57 2.01 5.98
CA ALA A 8 -19.40 1.71 7.39
C ALA A 8 -17.99 2.00 7.93
N TRP A 9 -17.03 2.33 7.06
CA TRP A 9 -15.67 2.68 7.46
C TRP A 9 -15.55 4.16 7.75
N THR A 10 -14.56 4.52 8.54
CA THR A 10 -14.24 5.92 8.87
C THR A 10 -12.88 6.31 8.33
N VAL A 11 -12.71 7.60 8.06
CA VAL A 11 -11.44 8.18 7.62
C VAL A 11 -11.03 9.26 8.60
N ARG A 12 -9.80 9.18 9.12
CA ARG A 12 -9.14 10.29 9.80
C ARG A 12 -7.98 10.79 8.95
N VAL A 13 -7.84 12.10 8.88
CA VAL A 13 -6.70 12.74 8.22
C VAL A 13 -5.80 13.32 9.28
N VAL A 14 -4.53 12.92 9.25
CA VAL A 14 -3.50 13.39 10.16
C VAL A 14 -2.36 14.04 9.39
N GLN A 15 -1.53 14.79 10.10
CA GLN A 15 -0.31 15.36 9.54
C GLN A 15 0.70 14.23 9.30
N ALA A 16 1.07 14.00 8.03
CA ALA A 16 2.14 13.09 7.67
C ALA A 16 3.52 13.75 7.92
N PRO A 17 4.63 12.97 7.94
CA PRO A 17 5.99 13.52 8.05
C PRO A 17 6.28 14.63 7.04
N TYR A 18 7.16 15.56 7.41
CA TYR A 18 7.61 16.67 6.57
C TYR A 18 8.99 17.17 7.00
N LEU A 19 9.72 17.81 6.09
CA LEU A 19 11.05 18.38 6.37
C LEU A 19 11.01 19.90 6.59
N ASP A 20 10.08 20.60 5.95
CA ASP A 20 9.93 22.05 6.04
C ASP A 20 8.44 22.45 6.05
N GLU A 21 8.18 23.76 6.19
CA GLU A 21 6.83 24.30 6.30
C GLU A 21 6.03 24.21 4.99
N ALA A 22 6.70 24.12 3.82
CA ALA A 22 6.03 23.86 2.55
C ALA A 22 5.57 22.40 2.47
N GLY A 23 6.44 21.46 2.82
CA GLY A 23 6.16 20.03 2.94
C GLY A 23 5.08 19.75 3.99
N ARG A 24 5.05 20.49 5.10
CA ARG A 24 3.97 20.39 6.10
C ARG A 24 2.60 20.62 5.48
N ARG A 25 2.47 21.60 4.58
CA ARG A 25 1.20 21.89 3.89
C ARG A 25 0.84 20.83 2.84
N ALA A 26 1.85 20.25 2.19
CA ALA A 26 1.68 19.28 1.11
C ALA A 26 1.52 17.82 1.59
N SER A 27 1.93 17.51 2.83
CA SER A 27 1.99 16.14 3.36
C SER A 27 0.79 15.81 4.23
N ARG A 28 0.01 14.78 3.86
CA ARG A 28 -1.15 14.29 4.61
C ARG A 28 -1.17 12.78 4.63
N GLU A 29 -1.67 12.21 5.72
CA GLU A 29 -1.95 10.78 5.83
C GLU A 29 -3.44 10.59 6.14
N ALA A 30 -4.10 9.76 5.34
CA ALA A 30 -5.43 9.27 5.60
C ALA A 30 -5.32 7.86 6.20
N ILE A 31 -5.89 7.67 7.39
CA ILE A 31 -6.01 6.37 8.04
C ILE A 31 -7.47 5.95 7.98
N LEU A 32 -7.72 4.78 7.41
CA LEU A 32 -9.06 4.21 7.30
C LEU A 32 -9.24 3.10 8.32
N ALA A 33 -10.37 3.16 9.05
CA ALA A 33 -10.74 2.17 10.04
C ALA A 33 -12.07 1.50 9.67
N ASP A 34 -12.20 0.21 9.99
CA ASP A 34 -13.45 -0.52 9.82
C ASP A 34 -14.54 -0.07 10.82
N ALA A 35 -15.71 -0.71 10.76
CA ALA A 35 -16.84 -0.40 11.64
C ALA A 35 -16.58 -0.72 13.12
N ALA A 36 -15.59 -1.57 13.42
CA ALA A 36 -15.16 -1.88 14.78
C ALA A 36 -14.06 -0.93 15.27
N GLY A 37 -13.56 -0.05 14.42
CA GLY A 37 -12.50 0.91 14.74
C GLY A 37 -11.08 0.38 14.52
N ASN A 38 -10.92 -0.77 13.86
CA ASN A 38 -9.60 -1.30 13.54
C ASN A 38 -9.01 -0.58 12.33
N ASP A 39 -7.79 -0.09 12.45
CA ASP A 39 -7.09 0.56 11.34
C ASP A 39 -6.68 -0.47 10.29
N LEU A 40 -7.18 -0.30 9.07
CA LEU A 40 -6.96 -1.24 7.98
C LEU A 40 -6.02 -0.70 6.91
N VAL A 41 -6.03 0.61 6.65
CA VAL A 41 -5.28 1.20 5.54
C VAL A 41 -4.69 2.53 5.97
N SER A 42 -3.44 2.76 5.57
CA SER A 42 -2.80 4.07 5.59
C SER A 42 -2.50 4.51 4.15
N ILE A 43 -2.87 5.74 3.82
CA ILE A 43 -2.56 6.40 2.55
C ILE A 43 -1.90 7.73 2.86
N THR A 44 -0.58 7.79 2.66
CA THR A 44 0.21 9.01 2.77
C THR A 44 0.44 9.61 1.39
N SER A 45 0.28 10.92 1.25
CA SER A 45 0.68 11.68 0.06
C SER A 45 1.45 12.92 0.50
N GLY A 46 2.67 13.07 -0.03
CA GLY A 46 3.58 14.15 0.31
C GLY A 46 4.95 13.61 0.66
N MET A 47 5.49 13.95 1.83
CA MET A 47 6.80 13.45 2.23
C MET A 47 6.66 12.12 2.97
N TYR A 48 7.50 11.15 2.62
CA TYR A 48 7.65 9.88 3.33
C TYR A 48 9.15 9.61 3.56
N GLY A 49 9.50 9.04 4.71
CA GLY A 49 10.87 8.70 5.06
C GLY A 49 11.31 7.40 4.39
N ASP A 50 12.52 7.39 3.82
CA ASP A 50 13.07 6.22 3.15
C ASP A 50 13.37 5.05 4.11
N GLY A 51 13.37 3.82 3.58
CA GLY A 51 13.63 2.60 4.32
C GLY A 51 14.65 1.71 3.60
N ALA A 52 15.43 0.94 4.35
CA ALA A 52 16.41 0.04 3.76
C ALA A 52 15.71 -1.12 3.03
N ALA A 53 16.14 -1.39 1.80
CA ALA A 53 15.74 -2.57 1.06
C ALA A 53 16.76 -3.71 1.26
N GLY A 54 16.26 -4.94 1.27
CA GLY A 54 17.07 -6.15 1.42
C GLY A 54 16.71 -7.21 0.39
N PRO A 55 17.55 -8.26 0.23
CA PRO A 55 17.24 -9.38 -0.65
C PRO A 55 16.03 -10.17 -0.13
N VAL A 56 15.14 -10.56 -1.04
CA VAL A 56 13.93 -11.35 -0.72
C VAL A 56 13.65 -12.40 -1.79
N VAL A 57 12.91 -13.45 -1.44
CA VAL A 57 12.25 -14.33 -2.40
C VAL A 57 10.76 -13.98 -2.42
N ARG A 58 10.28 -13.45 -3.55
CA ARG A 58 8.93 -12.91 -3.67
C ARG A 58 7.94 -13.91 -4.24
N THR A 59 6.82 -14.07 -3.55
CA THR A 59 5.60 -14.67 -4.08
C THR A 59 4.57 -13.58 -4.33
N VAL A 60 4.11 -13.43 -5.58
CA VAL A 60 3.03 -12.50 -5.93
C VAL A 60 1.70 -13.24 -5.81
N LEU A 61 0.81 -12.76 -4.94
CA LEU A 61 -0.50 -13.35 -4.69
C LEU A 61 -1.60 -12.70 -5.53
N ASP A 62 -1.53 -11.38 -5.71
CA ASP A 62 -2.39 -10.60 -6.62
C ASP A 62 -1.63 -9.35 -7.07
N ALA A 63 -1.94 -8.88 -8.28
CA ALA A 63 -1.45 -7.61 -8.80
C ALA A 63 -2.38 -7.11 -9.91
N GLU A 64 -2.69 -5.82 -9.91
CA GLU A 64 -3.48 -5.19 -10.96
C GLU A 64 -3.07 -3.72 -11.11
N PRO A 65 -2.99 -3.16 -12.34
CA PRO A 65 -2.75 -1.74 -12.55
C PRO A 65 -3.79 -0.87 -11.82
N VAL A 66 -3.38 0.25 -11.24
CA VAL A 66 -4.28 1.23 -10.62
C VAL A 66 -4.52 2.36 -11.61
N PRO A 67 -5.66 2.40 -12.33
CA PRO A 67 -5.82 3.28 -13.49
C PRO A 67 -5.71 4.77 -13.16
N GLY A 68 -6.04 5.16 -11.93
CA GLY A 68 -6.03 6.55 -11.47
C GLY A 68 -4.67 7.11 -11.07
N LEU A 69 -3.59 6.35 -11.20
CA LEU A 69 -2.27 6.72 -10.71
C LEU A 69 -1.19 6.50 -11.76
N VAL A 70 -0.71 7.61 -12.31
CA VAL A 70 0.46 7.68 -13.18
C VAL A 70 1.46 8.63 -12.53
N ASN A 71 2.73 8.22 -12.44
CA ASN A 71 3.77 9.06 -11.85
C ASN A 71 4.25 10.14 -12.82
N THR A 72 5.15 10.99 -12.34
CA THR A 72 5.78 12.07 -13.14
C THR A 72 6.59 11.57 -14.33
N ALA A 73 7.00 10.30 -14.33
CA ALA A 73 7.72 9.66 -15.43
C ALA A 73 6.79 8.96 -16.45
N GLY A 74 5.47 9.00 -16.23
CA GLY A 74 4.49 8.33 -17.09
C GLY A 74 4.28 6.85 -16.78
N GLU A 75 4.83 6.33 -15.69
CA GLU A 75 4.68 4.93 -15.27
C GLU A 75 3.36 4.74 -14.52
N GLN A 76 2.64 3.66 -14.84
CA GLN A 76 1.40 3.29 -14.16
C GLN A 76 1.72 2.62 -12.81
N ALA A 77 1.09 3.08 -11.73
CA ALA A 77 1.13 2.36 -10.46
C ALA A 77 0.35 1.04 -10.56
N ALA A 78 0.70 0.11 -9.69
CA ALA A 78 -0.05 -1.13 -9.52
C ALA A 78 -0.43 -1.31 -8.06
N PHE A 79 -1.57 -1.93 -7.85
CA PHE A 79 -1.93 -2.59 -6.62
C PHE A 79 -1.23 -3.95 -6.62
N GLY A 80 -0.82 -4.43 -5.45
CA GLY A 80 -0.46 -5.82 -5.30
C GLY A 80 -0.57 -6.32 -3.87
N PHE A 81 -0.67 -7.64 -3.75
CA PHE A 81 -0.54 -8.40 -2.52
C PHE A 81 0.59 -9.41 -2.71
N ILE A 82 1.63 -9.29 -1.91
CA ILE A 82 2.86 -10.08 -2.02
C ILE A 82 3.24 -10.69 -0.68
N ALA A 83 3.97 -11.79 -0.75
CA ALA A 83 4.64 -12.42 0.37
C ALA A 83 6.13 -12.55 0.05
N ASP A 84 6.96 -11.86 0.83
CA ASP A 84 8.41 -11.93 0.73
C ASP A 84 8.94 -12.90 1.79
N GLU A 85 9.74 -13.88 1.37
CA GLU A 85 10.47 -14.73 2.29
C GLU A 85 11.78 -14.03 2.70
N VAL A 86 11.95 -13.80 4.00
CA VAL A 86 13.16 -13.23 4.59
C VAL A 86 13.59 -14.11 5.74
N SER A 87 14.77 -14.73 5.63
CA SER A 87 15.35 -15.57 6.69
C SER A 87 14.40 -16.66 7.21
N GLY A 88 13.59 -17.27 6.33
CA GLY A 88 12.64 -18.33 6.67
C GLY A 88 11.28 -17.85 7.20
N TYR A 89 11.02 -16.55 7.22
CA TYR A 89 9.74 -15.96 7.63
C TYR A 89 9.04 -15.27 6.46
N TRP A 90 7.71 -15.35 6.45
CA TRP A 90 6.87 -14.66 5.47
C TRP A 90 6.53 -13.26 5.93
N HIS A 91 6.88 -12.27 5.11
CA HIS A 91 6.47 -10.88 5.26
C HIS A 91 5.42 -10.55 4.20
N PHE A 92 4.19 -10.30 4.65
CA PHE A 92 3.09 -9.96 3.77
C PHE A 92 2.97 -8.45 3.61
N SER A 93 2.76 -7.99 2.39
CA SER A 93 2.42 -6.60 2.15
C SER A 93 1.39 -6.46 1.06
N MET A 94 0.43 -5.56 1.28
CA MET A 94 -0.64 -5.24 0.33
C MET A 94 -0.71 -3.72 0.20
N GLY A 95 -0.70 -3.21 -1.03
CA GLY A 95 -0.61 -1.78 -1.25
C GLY A 95 -0.41 -1.38 -2.70
N ILE A 96 -0.09 -0.10 -2.91
CA ILE A 96 0.22 0.47 -4.22
C ILE A 96 1.72 0.70 -4.32
N ARG A 97 2.34 0.21 -5.41
CA ARG A 97 3.77 0.39 -5.73
C ARG A 97 3.97 0.50 -7.23
N ARG A 98 5.23 0.56 -7.67
CA ARG A 98 5.60 0.39 -9.08
C ARG A 98 5.28 -1.04 -9.55
N GLY A 99 4.77 -1.18 -10.76
CA GLY A 99 4.35 -2.48 -11.30
C GLY A 99 5.47 -3.52 -11.34
N GLU A 100 6.71 -3.11 -11.61
CA GLU A 100 7.89 -4.01 -11.63
C GLU A 100 8.15 -4.71 -10.30
N GLU A 101 7.73 -4.11 -9.18
CA GLU A 101 7.89 -4.70 -7.85
C GLU A 101 6.91 -5.86 -7.64
N PHE A 102 5.84 -5.97 -8.43
CA PHE A 102 4.92 -7.10 -8.39
C PHE A 102 5.31 -8.18 -9.41
N SER A 103 6.60 -8.45 -9.54
CA SER A 103 7.17 -9.53 -10.34
C SER A 103 7.80 -10.59 -9.44
N PRO A 104 7.59 -11.90 -9.69
CA PRO A 104 8.29 -12.97 -8.97
C PRO A 104 9.83 -12.90 -9.10
N GLY A 105 10.34 -12.26 -10.16
CA GLY A 105 11.78 -12.06 -10.36
C GLY A 105 12.37 -10.86 -9.61
N PHE A 106 11.56 -10.09 -8.88
CA PHE A 106 12.03 -8.91 -8.17
C PHE A 106 12.71 -9.33 -6.84
N ALA A 107 14.03 -9.35 -6.84
CA ALA A 107 14.85 -9.90 -5.75
C ALA A 107 15.07 -8.95 -4.55
N SER A 108 14.34 -7.84 -4.47
CA SER A 108 14.46 -6.82 -3.43
C SER A 108 13.13 -6.58 -2.71
N SER A 109 13.15 -6.27 -1.41
CA SER A 109 11.93 -5.85 -0.70
C SER A 109 11.30 -4.57 -1.28
N GLY A 110 12.08 -3.83 -2.09
CA GLY A 110 11.61 -2.71 -2.90
C GLY A 110 11.36 -1.44 -2.08
N SER A 111 10.63 -0.50 -2.67
CA SER A 111 10.21 0.72 -2.00
C SER A 111 8.68 0.83 -2.04
N PRO A 112 8.02 1.09 -0.91
CA PRO A 112 6.58 1.31 -0.91
C PRO A 112 6.19 2.67 -1.51
N GLN A 113 7.17 3.48 -1.94
CA GLN A 113 6.94 4.82 -2.46
C GLN A 113 6.62 4.82 -3.95
N PHE A 114 5.58 5.56 -4.32
CA PHE A 114 5.25 5.88 -5.70
C PHE A 114 5.26 7.40 -5.89
N LEU A 115 6.17 7.92 -6.71
CA LEU A 115 6.39 9.36 -6.82
C LEU A 115 5.24 10.06 -7.57
N LEU A 116 4.69 11.11 -6.98
CA LEU A 116 3.65 11.98 -7.53
C LEU A 116 4.16 13.43 -7.52
N PRO A 117 3.49 14.36 -8.23
CA PRO A 117 3.92 15.76 -8.29
C PRO A 117 4.07 16.45 -6.92
N ASN A 118 3.32 16.04 -5.90
CA ASN A 118 3.41 16.60 -4.54
C ASN A 118 4.33 15.81 -3.58
N GLY A 119 5.01 14.77 -4.05
CA GLY A 119 5.88 13.90 -3.26
C GLY A 119 5.57 12.41 -3.41
N ALA A 120 5.97 11.60 -2.45
CA ALA A 120 5.67 10.17 -2.42
C ALA A 120 4.21 9.89 -2.02
N LEU A 121 3.59 8.97 -2.75
CA LEU A 121 2.44 8.19 -2.30
C LEU A 121 2.95 6.93 -1.61
N VAL A 122 2.43 6.64 -0.43
CA VAL A 122 2.52 5.33 0.20
C VAL A 122 1.11 4.92 0.59
N ALA A 123 0.55 3.94 -0.12
CA ALA A 123 -0.77 3.37 0.19
C ALA A 123 -0.60 1.90 0.54
N ARG A 124 -0.90 1.53 1.78
CA ARG A 124 -0.72 0.16 2.29
C ARG A 124 -1.85 -0.27 3.22
N VAL A 125 -2.15 -1.56 3.17
CA VAL A 125 -2.92 -2.24 4.22
C VAL A 125 -2.02 -2.36 5.45
N ILE A 126 -2.62 -2.14 6.62
CA ILE A 126 -1.98 -2.32 7.92
C ILE A 126 -2.23 -3.77 8.32
N PHE A 127 -1.15 -4.54 8.39
CA PHE A 127 -1.18 -5.87 9.00
C PHE A 127 -0.54 -5.81 10.39
N GLU A 128 -1.02 -6.63 11.32
CA GLU A 128 -0.36 -6.85 12.60
C GLU A 128 0.94 -7.66 12.42
N ASP A 129 1.81 -7.65 13.44
CA ASP A 129 3.04 -8.43 13.42
C ASP A 129 2.70 -9.92 13.42
N VAL A 130 3.17 -10.59 12.36
CA VAL A 130 2.68 -11.86 11.80
C VAL A 130 1.24 -11.78 11.28
N ALA A 131 1.08 -11.17 10.11
CA ALA A 131 -0.18 -11.01 9.39
C ALA A 131 -0.93 -12.35 9.13
N PHE A 132 -0.18 -13.36 8.66
CA PHE A 132 -0.72 -14.68 8.34
C PHE A 132 0.29 -15.76 8.74
N PRO A 133 -0.17 -16.92 9.22
CA PRO A 133 0.72 -18.02 9.60
C PRO A 133 1.31 -18.78 8.40
N SER A 134 0.75 -18.62 7.19
CA SER A 134 1.22 -19.30 5.98
C SER A 134 0.69 -18.63 4.71
N LEU A 135 1.29 -18.99 3.55
CA LEU A 135 0.77 -18.60 2.24
C LEU A 135 -0.67 -19.09 2.00
N ASP A 136 -1.02 -20.28 2.48
CA ASP A 136 -2.37 -20.82 2.30
C ASP A 136 -3.39 -20.06 3.16
N ALA A 137 -3.01 -19.62 4.36
CA ALA A 137 -3.86 -18.75 5.18
C ALA A 137 -4.08 -17.38 4.51
N ALA A 138 -3.03 -16.79 3.91
CA ALA A 138 -3.17 -15.58 3.13
C ALA A 138 -4.10 -15.76 1.91
N LYS A 139 -3.93 -16.86 1.16
CA LYS A 139 -4.83 -17.21 0.03
C LYS A 139 -6.27 -17.47 0.46
N ALA A 140 -6.48 -18.04 1.65
CA ALA A 140 -7.82 -18.19 2.22
C ALA A 140 -8.43 -16.83 2.59
N TRP A 141 -7.64 -15.92 3.18
CA TRP A 141 -8.10 -14.56 3.48
C TRP A 141 -8.47 -13.77 2.23
N MET A 142 -7.79 -13.99 1.09
CA MET A 142 -8.16 -13.38 -0.21
C MET A 142 -9.59 -13.73 -0.67
N ARG A 143 -10.22 -14.75 -0.09
CA ARG A 143 -11.61 -15.12 -0.39
C ARG A 143 -12.64 -14.42 0.48
N THR A 144 -12.20 -13.54 1.39
CA THR A 144 -13.08 -12.84 2.32
C THR A 144 -13.62 -11.53 1.73
N GLY A 145 -14.72 -11.03 2.32
CA GLY A 145 -15.25 -9.72 1.98
C GLY A 145 -14.28 -8.57 2.32
N GLN A 146 -13.49 -8.71 3.39
CA GLN A 146 -12.51 -7.71 3.78
C GLN A 146 -11.42 -7.54 2.71
N TYR A 147 -10.89 -8.64 2.16
CA TYR A 147 -9.95 -8.59 1.05
C TYR A 147 -10.54 -7.85 -0.16
N ALA A 148 -11.75 -8.22 -0.57
CA ALA A 148 -12.42 -7.60 -1.72
C ALA A 148 -12.60 -6.08 -1.52
N GLN A 149 -12.96 -5.65 -0.31
CA GLN A 149 -13.10 -4.22 0.04
C GLN A 149 -11.77 -3.48 -0.01
N LEU A 150 -10.69 -4.05 0.56
CA LEU A 150 -9.35 -3.46 0.55
C LEU A 150 -8.79 -3.34 -0.87
N ARG A 151 -8.95 -4.40 -1.67
CA ARG A 151 -8.56 -4.41 -3.08
C ARG A 151 -9.30 -3.33 -3.87
N ALA A 152 -10.62 -3.26 -3.73
CA ALA A 152 -11.44 -2.26 -4.42
C ALA A 152 -11.05 -0.82 -4.01
N LEU A 153 -10.77 -0.60 -2.73
CA LEU A 153 -10.29 0.70 -2.24
C LEU A 153 -8.98 1.08 -2.92
N LEU A 154 -7.96 0.21 -2.90
CA LEU A 154 -6.64 0.53 -3.45
C LEU A 154 -6.69 0.75 -4.97
N LEU A 155 -7.51 -0.01 -5.70
CA LEU A 155 -7.74 0.20 -7.13
C LEU A 155 -8.52 1.48 -7.45
N SER A 156 -9.26 2.02 -6.48
CA SER A 156 -10.01 3.26 -6.64
C SER A 156 -9.17 4.53 -6.39
N VAL A 157 -7.93 4.40 -5.92
CA VAL A 157 -7.08 5.56 -5.60
C VAL A 157 -6.79 6.34 -6.88
N ARG A 158 -6.97 7.66 -6.79
CA ARG A 158 -6.67 8.61 -7.87
C ARG A 158 -5.88 9.79 -7.34
N TYR A 159 -4.92 10.23 -8.16
CA TYR A 159 -4.30 11.53 -7.98
C TYR A 159 -5.10 12.58 -8.77
N VAL A 160 -5.72 13.49 -8.02
CA VAL A 160 -6.55 14.60 -8.50
C VAL A 160 -6.18 15.85 -7.72
#